data_AF-A0A5J4P7P0-F1
#
_entry.id   AF-A0A5J4P7P0-F1
#
_cell.length_a   1.000
_cell.length_b   1.000
_cell.length_c   1.000
_cell.angle_alpha   90.00
_cell.angle_beta   90.00
_cell.angle_gamma   90.00
#
_symmetry.space_group_name_H-M   'P 1'
#
loop_
_entity.id
_entity.type
_entity.pdbx_description
1 polymer ?
#
loop_
_entity_poly.entity_id
_entity_poly.type
_entity_poly.pdbx_seq_one_letter_code
_entity_poly.pdbx_strand_id
1 'polypeptide(L)' 'GSERDVIIYSFCVNHTYQLKLLSNVIEEDNVLIDRKLNVVLTRARKQLFITGVPELLCVNPIYANLWAAFRIP' A
#
# COMPACT_ATOMS: atom_id res chain seq x y z
N GLY A 1 18.87 -3.91 0.40
CA GLY A 1 17.45 -4.29 0.53
C GLY A 1 17.33 -5.29 1.64
N SER A 2 16.64 -4.94 2.73
CA SER A 2 16.35 -5.85 3.84
C SER A 2 15.07 -6.62 3.52
N GLU A 3 15.13 -7.57 2.59
CA GLU A 3 14.03 -8.52 2.41
C GLU A 3 13.82 -9.37 3.66
N ARG A 4 12.58 -9.77 3.92
CA ARG A 4 12.20 -10.60 5.07
C ARG A 4 11.28 -11.71 4.59
N ASP A 5 11.30 -12.84 5.30
CA ASP A 5 10.37 -13.94 5.00
C ASP A 5 8.91 -13.50 5.14
N VAL A 6 8.63 -12.77 6.22
CA VAL A 6 7.30 -12.23 6.52
C VAL A 6 7.41 -10.74 6.77
N ILE A 7 6.47 -9.98 6.20
CA ILE A 7 6.30 -8.55 6.48
C ILE A 7 4.90 -8.29 6.98
N ILE A 8 4.80 -7.43 7.98
CA ILE A 8 3.56 -6.80 8.41
C ILE A 8 3.68 -5.33 8.09
N TYR A 9 2.84 -4.85 7.20
CA TYR A 9 2.76 -3.45 6.82
C TYR A 9 1.49 -2.83 7.40
N SER A 10 1.66 -1.86 8.29
CA SER A 10 0.55 -1.07 8.81
C SER A 10 0.58 0.31 8.18
N PHE A 11 -0.55 0.72 7.60
CA PHE A 11 -0.69 2.03 6.99
C PHE A 11 -0.68 3.17 8.02
N CYS A 12 -1.03 2.90 9.29
CA CYS A 12 -1.05 3.88 10.39
C CYS A 12 -1.79 5.20 10.07
N VAL A 13 -2.85 5.13 9.26
CA VAL A 13 -3.67 6.29 8.86
C VAL A 13 -4.97 6.32 9.66
N ASN A 14 -5.21 7.42 10.35
CA ASN A 14 -6.46 7.71 11.08
C ASN A 14 -7.22 8.91 10.50
N HIS A 15 -6.59 9.69 9.62
CA HIS A 15 -7.21 10.85 8.95
C HIS A 15 -6.79 10.96 7.48
N THR A 16 -7.67 11.50 6.62
CA THR A 16 -7.46 11.58 5.16
C THR A 16 -6.22 12.37 4.75
N TYR A 17 -5.82 13.42 5.49
CA TYR A 17 -4.63 14.20 5.16
C TYR A 17 -3.32 13.39 5.29
N GLN A 18 -3.30 12.37 6.15
CA GLN A 18 -2.12 11.53 6.36
C GLN A 18 -1.83 10.64 5.14
N LEU A 19 -2.85 10.29 4.35
CA LEU A 19 -2.66 9.55 3.10
C LEU A 19 -1.71 10.26 2.14
N LYS A 20 -1.78 11.59 2.05
CA LYS A 20 -0.91 12.39 1.17
C LYS A 20 0.56 12.33 1.61
N LEU A 21 0.82 12.22 2.91
CA LEU A 21 2.17 12.12 3.48
C LEU A 21 2.74 10.71 3.35
N LEU A 22 1.86 9.72 3.43
CA LEU A 22 2.18 8.31 3.31
C LEU A 22 2.62 7.97 1.88
N SER A 23 1.81 8.34 0.88
CA SER A 23 2.02 7.94 -0.53
C SER A 23 3.15 8.71 -1.20
N ASN A 24 3.92 8.04 -2.07
CA ASN A 24 4.85 8.72 -2.98
C ASN A 24 4.49 8.36 -4.43
N VAL A 25 3.46 9.03 -4.95
CA VAL A 25 2.89 8.76 -6.27
C VAL A 25 3.68 9.48 -7.35
N ILE A 26 4.10 8.73 -8.36
CA ILE A 26 4.63 9.22 -9.62
C ILE A 26 3.78 8.70 -10.77
N GLU A 27 3.90 9.33 -11.94
CA GLU A 27 3.34 8.83 -13.19
C GLU A 27 4.47 8.31 -14.07
N GLU A 28 4.38 7.06 -14.50
CA GLU A 28 5.34 6.39 -15.38
C GLU A 28 4.55 5.62 -16.43
N ASP A 29 4.82 5.83 -17.72
CA ASP A 29 4.09 5.21 -18.84
C ASP A 29 2.55 5.36 -18.76
N ASN A 30 2.05 6.52 -18.33
CA ASN A 30 0.63 6.80 -18.07
C ASN A 30 0.00 5.94 -16.96
N VAL A 31 0.80 5.36 -16.07
CA VAL A 31 0.35 4.59 -14.91
C VAL A 31 0.77 5.30 -13.61
N LEU A 32 -0.17 5.45 -12.68
CA LEU A 32 0.11 5.99 -11.36
C LEU A 32 0.75 4.92 -10.46
N ILE A 33 1.96 5.20 -9.98
CA ILE A 33 2.76 4.27 -9.16
C ILE A 33 3.11 4.91 -7.83
N ASP A 34 2.69 4.28 -6.72
CA ASP A 34 3.24 4.60 -5.40
C ASP A 34 4.55 3.84 -5.17
N ARG A 35 5.68 4.54 -5.25
CA ARG A 35 7.01 3.94 -5.10
C ARG A 35 7.24 3.31 -3.73
N LYS A 36 6.65 3.88 -2.67
CA LYS A 36 6.78 3.31 -1.32
C LYS A 36 6.02 1.99 -1.22
N LEU A 37 4.80 1.97 -1.75
CA LEU A 37 4.00 0.74 -1.80
C LEU A 37 4.71 -0.35 -2.61
N ASN A 38 5.26 -0.03 -3.79
CA ASN A 38 5.98 -1.01 -4.61
C ASN A 38 7.16 -1.65 -3.86
N VAL A 39 7.91 -0.83 -3.11
CA VAL A 39 8.99 -1.34 -2.25
C VAL A 39 8.41 -2.28 -1.18
N VAL A 40 7.33 -1.92 -0.49
CA VAL A 40 6.72 -2.79 0.54
C VAL A 40 6.27 -4.12 -0.05
N LEU A 41 5.56 -4.09 -1.18
CA LEU A 41 5.01 -5.28 -1.84
C LEU A 41 6.09 -6.28 -2.26
N THR A 42 7.28 -5.79 -2.62
CA THR A 42 8.41 -6.61 -3.11
C THR A 42 9.38 -7.06 -2.02
N ARG A 43 9.15 -6.70 -0.75
CA ARG A 43 10.10 -7.01 0.35
C ARG A 43 9.81 -8.32 1.07
N ALA A 44 8.61 -8.88 0.93
CA ALA A 44 8.23 -10.14 1.56
C ALA A 44 8.56 -11.33 0.65
N ARG A 45 9.29 -12.33 1.15
CA ARG A 45 9.62 -13.54 0.39
C ARG A 45 8.54 -14.61 0.42
N LYS A 46 7.82 -14.72 1.55
CA LYS A 46 6.80 -15.76 1.76
C LYS A 46 5.42 -15.16 1.98
N GLN A 47 5.30 -14.17 2.87
CA GLN A 47 4.00 -13.65 3.27
C GLN A 47 4.04 -12.15 3.55
N LEU A 48 3.05 -11.43 3.04
CA LEU A 48 2.78 -10.04 3.37
C LEU A 48 1.42 -9.95 4.06
N PHE A 49 1.38 -9.29 5.22
CA PHE A 49 0.14 -8.87 5.88
C PHE A 49 0.04 -7.36 5.79
N ILE A 50 -1.15 -6.87 5.43
CA ILE A 50 -1.42 -5.44 5.30
C ILE A 50 -2.58 -5.09 6.24
N THR A 51 -2.42 -4.03 7.02
CA THR A 51 -3.43 -3.55 7.97
C THR A 51 -3.67 -2.06 7.78
N GLY A 52 -4.92 -1.62 7.94
CA GLY A 52 -5.33 -0.22 7.82
C GLY A 52 -6.84 -0.06 7.86
N VAL A 53 -7.30 1.19 7.76
CA VAL A 53 -8.72 1.56 7.79
C VAL A 53 -9.25 1.65 6.35
N PRO A 54 -10.08 0.69 5.88
CA PRO A 54 -10.47 0.60 4.47
C PRO A 54 -11.14 1.87 3.94
N GLU A 55 -11.99 2.51 4.75
CA GLU A 55 -12.72 3.71 4.38
C GLU A 55 -11.78 4.89 4.07
N LEU A 56 -10.64 4.96 4.78
CA LEU A 56 -9.62 5.98 4.54
C LEU A 56 -8.72 5.59 3.36
N LEU A 57 -8.31 4.32 3.28
CA LEU A 57 -7.43 3.84 2.21
C LEU A 57 -8.08 3.96 0.83
N CYS A 58 -9.36 3.60 0.71
CA CYS A 58 -10.08 3.62 -0.56
C CYS A 58 -10.30 5.02 -1.15
N VAL A 59 -9.98 6.10 -0.41
CA VAL A 59 -9.94 7.46 -0.96
C VAL A 59 -8.81 7.63 -1.98
N ASN A 60 -7.74 6.85 -1.86
CA ASN A 60 -6.65 6.80 -2.85
C ASN A 60 -6.92 5.65 -3.85
N PRO A 61 -6.98 5.91 -5.16
CA PRO A 61 -7.31 4.88 -6.15
C PRO A 61 -6.29 3.73 -6.19
N ILE A 62 -5.00 4.00 -5.92
CA ILE A 62 -3.97 2.95 -5.88
C ILE A 62 -4.25 1.98 -4.73
N TYR A 63 -4.64 2.50 -3.56
CA TYR A 63 -4.92 1.68 -2.39
C TYR A 63 -6.29 1.00 -2.48
N ALA A 64 -7.27 1.64 -3.13
CA ALA A 64 -8.55 0.99 -3.45
C ALA A 64 -8.33 -0.25 -4.34
N ASN A 65 -7.48 -0.14 -5.36
CA ASN A 65 -7.12 -1.26 -6.23
C ASN A 65 -6.38 -2.35 -5.47
N LEU A 66 -5.44 -1.98 -4.59
CA LEU A 66 -4.76 -2.92 -3.70
C LEU A 66 -5.77 -3.67 -2.82
N TRP A 67 -6.71 -2.96 -2.19
CA TRP A 67 -7.74 -3.56 -1.35
C TRP A 67 -8.60 -4.54 -2.13
N ALA A 68 -9.04 -4.19 -3.34
CA ALA A 68 -9.80 -5.08 -4.21
C ALA A 68 -9.02 -6.35 -4.58
N ALA A 69 -7.71 -6.24 -4.81
CA ALA A 69 -6.86 -7.38 -5.19
C ALA A 69 -6.58 -8.36 -4.04
N PHE A 70 -6.51 -7.87 -2.79
CA PHE A 70 -6.15 -8.68 -1.61
C PHE A 70 -7.32 -8.98 -0.67
N ARG A 71 -8.52 -8.53 -1.00
CA ARG A 71 -9.72 -8.84 -0.22
C ARG A 71 -10.00 -10.34 -0.30
N ILE A 72 -9.91 -11.01 0.84
CA ILE A 72 -10.39 -12.38 1.00
C ILE A 72 -11.94 -12.33 0.93
N PRO A 73 -12.59 -13.20 0.14
CA PRO A 73 -14.05 -13.21 0.00
C PRO A 73 -14.80 -13.44 1.31
#